data_AF-A0A2J5N8G0-F1
#
_entry.id   AF-A0A2J5N8G0-F1
#
_cell.length_a   1.000
_cell.length_b   1.000
_cell.length_c   1.000
_cell.angle_alpha   90.00
_cell.angle_beta   90.00
_cell.angle_gamma   90.00
#
_symmetry.space_group_name_H-M   'P 1'
#
loop_
_entity.id
_entity.type
_entity.pdbx_description
1 polymer ?
#
loop_
_entity_poly.entity_id
_entity_poly.type
_entity_poly.pdbx_seq_one_letter_code
_entity_poly.pdbx_strand_id
1 'polypeptide(L)' 'MNNNLPSEAIVRAVALLNNEHVIAYPTEAVFGVGCDPDSEKAVMSLLALKQRPVEKGLILIAANFEQLKPY' A
#
# COMPACT_ATOMS: atom_id res chain seq x y z
N MET A 1 19.83 13.41 13.05
CA MET A 1 19.14 12.65 11.98
C MET A 1 18.16 13.61 11.33
N ASN A 2 18.38 13.98 10.07
CA ASN A 2 17.52 14.95 9.39
C ASN A 2 16.15 14.31 9.13
N ASN A 3 15.14 14.73 9.89
CA ASN A 3 13.74 14.30 9.76
C ASN A 3 13.02 14.97 8.56
N ASN A 4 13.74 15.24 7.47
CA ASN A 4 13.11 15.66 6.22
C ASN A 4 12.74 14.42 5.42
N LEU A 5 11.72 13.68 5.88
CA LEU A 5 10.93 12.87 4.95
C LEU A 5 10.48 13.83 3.85
N PRO A 6 10.79 13.59 2.56
CA PRO A 6 10.34 14.48 1.51
C PRO A 6 8.81 14.39 1.49
N SER A 7 8.17 15.41 2.07
CA SER A 7 6.71 15.56 2.13
C SER A 7 6.10 15.34 0.74
N GLU A 8 6.79 15.76 -0.31
CA GLU A 8 6.42 15.56 -1.71
C GLU A 8 6.28 14.08 -2.11
N ALA A 9 7.18 13.20 -1.68
CA ALA A 9 7.11 11.78 -2.03
C ALA A 9 5.88 11.12 -1.39
N ILE A 10 5.59 11.46 -0.13
CA ILE A 10 4.39 10.98 0.58
C ILE A 10 3.13 11.55 -0.08
N VAL A 11 3.10 12.86 -0.37
CA VAL A 11 1.95 13.51 -1.04
C VAL A 11 1.68 12.85 -2.39
N ARG A 12 2.71 12.56 -3.17
CA ARG A 12 2.57 11.86 -4.46
C ARG A 12 2.08 10.42 -4.29
N ALA A 13 2.59 9.69 -3.30
CA ALA A 13 2.13 8.34 -3.01
C ALA A 13 0.65 8.32 -2.61
N VAL A 14 0.21 9.25 -1.75
CA VAL A 14 -1.19 9.40 -1.36
C VAL A 14 -2.06 9.73 -2.58
N ALA A 15 -1.61 10.64 -3.46
CA ALA A 15 -2.34 10.94 -4.69
C ALA A 15 -2.49 9.70 -5.60
N LEU A 16 -1.45 8.87 -5.72
CA LEU A 16 -1.51 7.63 -6.50
C LEU A 16 -2.49 6.62 -5.88
N LEU A 17 -2.45 6.43 -4.56
CA LEU A 17 -3.38 5.57 -3.82
C LEU A 17 -4.83 6.00 -4.02
N ASN A 18 -5.13 7.30 -3.86
CA ASN A 18 -6.47 7.86 -4.08
C ASN A 18 -6.97 7.72 -5.53
N ASN A 19 -6.05 7.57 -6.49
CA ASN A 19 -6.36 7.29 -7.89
C ASN A 19 -6.34 5.78 -8.21
N GLU A 20 -6.46 4.92 -7.19
CA GLU A 20 -6.55 3.47 -7.31
C GLU A 20 -5.31 2.81 -7.96
N HIS A 21 -4.12 3.40 -7.77
CA HIS A 21 -2.86 2.84 -8.28
C HIS A 21 -2.12 2.02 -7.21
N VAL A 22 -1.25 1.13 -7.69
CA VAL A 22 -0.26 0.43 -6.86
C VAL A 22 0.99 1.30 -6.70
N ILE A 23 1.52 1.36 -5.49
CA ILE A 23 2.78 2.04 -5.16
C ILE A 23 3.81 1.05 -4.63
N ALA A 24 5.09 1.39 -4.75
CA ALA A 24 6.18 0.73 -4.06
C ALA A 24 6.68 1.60 -2.91
N TYR A 25 7.01 1.00 -1.76
CA TYR A 25 7.51 1.70 -0.60
C TYR A 25 8.56 0.87 0.16
N PRO A 26 9.56 1.51 0.79
CA PRO A 26 10.54 0.79 1.59
C PRO A 26 9.88 0.19 2.84
N THR A 27 10.31 -1.01 3.23
CA THR A 27 9.99 -1.64 4.52
C THR A 27 11.30 -2.00 5.25
N GLU A 28 11.21 -2.59 6.44
CA GLU A 28 12.36 -2.96 7.26
C GLU A 28 13.30 -3.98 6.58
N ALA A 29 12.75 -4.84 5.72
CA ALA A 29 13.51 -5.91 5.08
C ALA A 29 13.76 -5.64 3.59
N VAL A 30 12.70 -5.35 2.83
CA VAL A 30 12.74 -5.20 1.36
C VAL A 30 11.78 -4.11 0.89
N PHE A 31 11.77 -3.79 -0.40
CA PHE A 31 10.69 -2.96 -0.93
C PHE A 31 9.38 -3.75 -0.99
N GLY A 32 8.32 -3.16 -0.44
CA GLY A 32 6.96 -3.63 -0.57
C GLY A 32 6.26 -2.98 -1.76
N VAL A 33 5.21 -3.63 -2.25
CA VAL A 33 4.22 -3.06 -3.17
C VAL A 33 2.84 -3.17 -2.52
N GLY A 34 2.06 -2.10 -2.59
CA GLY A 34 0.74 -2.03 -1.96
C GLY A 34 -0.17 -1.01 -2.62
N CYS A 35 -1.43 -1.00 -2.20
CA CYS A 35 -2.50 -0.16 -2.72
C CYS A 35 -3.49 0.18 -1.60
N ASP A 36 -4.53 0.95 -1.92
CA ASP A 36 -5.70 1.11 -1.06
C ASP A 36 -6.42 -0.25 -0.90
N PRO A 37 -6.61 -0.77 0.33
CA PRO A 37 -7.28 -2.04 0.56
C PRO A 37 -8.78 -2.04 0.21
N ASP A 38 -9.43 -0.87 0.18
CA ASP A 38 -10.86 -0.77 -0.08
C ASP A 38 -11.16 -0.56 -1.58
N SER A 39 -10.14 -0.31 -2.40
CA SER A 39 -10.27 -0.26 -3.86
C SER A 39 -10.09 -1.65 -4.46
N GLU A 40 -11.19 -2.31 -4.83
CA GLU A 40 -11.18 -3.59 -5.54
C GLU A 40 -10.30 -3.54 -6.79
N LYS A 41 -10.37 -2.45 -7.56
CA LYS A 41 -9.56 -2.25 -8.77
C LYS A 41 -8.06 -2.23 -8.46
N ALA A 42 -7.65 -1.52 -7.40
CA ALA A 42 -6.25 -1.45 -7.02
C ALA A 42 -5.74 -2.79 -6.48
N VAL A 43 -6.57 -3.50 -5.69
CA VAL A 43 -6.28 -4.85 -5.19
C VAL A 43 -6.11 -5.84 -6.33
N MET A 44 -7.01 -5.85 -7.32
CA MET A 44 -6.91 -6.72 -8.49
C MET A 44 -5.67 -6.40 -9.34
N SER A 45 -5.32 -5.11 -9.48
CA SER A 45 -4.09 -4.69 -10.16
C SER A 45 -2.84 -5.18 -9.43
N LEU A 46 -2.83 -5.13 -8.09
CA LEU A 46 -1.75 -5.64 -7.26
C LEU A 46 -1.61 -7.17 -7.37
N LEU A 47 -2.72 -7.91 -7.35
CA LEU A 47 -2.72 -9.36 -7.52
C LEU A 47 -2.20 -9.77 -8.90
N ALA A 48 -2.64 -9.08 -9.96
CA ALA A 48 -2.15 -9.29 -11.32
C ALA A 48 -0.65 -9.01 -11.43
N LEU A 49 -0.18 -7.88 -10.86
CA LEU A 49 1.24 -7.52 -10.82
C LEU A 49 2.09 -8.58 -10.12
N LYS A 50 1.60 -9.12 -9.00
CA LYS A 50 2.30 -10.15 -8.21
C LYS A 50 2.11 -11.56 -8.77
N GLN A 51 1.28 -11.74 -9.80
CA GLN A 51 0.83 -13.05 -10.29
C GLN A 51 0.35 -13.94 -9.14
N ARG A 52 -0.39 -13.35 -8.20
CA ARG A 52 -0.80 -14.02 -6.95
C ARG A 52 -2.30 -14.39 -7.02
N PRO A 53 -2.66 -15.64 -6.70
CA PRO A 53 -4.05 -16.04 -6.57
C PRO A 53 -4.76 -15.30 -5.42
N VAL A 54 -6.01 -14.88 -5.65
CA VAL A 54 -6.81 -14.09 -4.70
C VAL A 54 -7.15 -14.87 -3.43
N GLU A 55 -7.35 -16.18 -3.55
CA GLU A 55 -7.72 -17.08 -2.44
C GLU A 55 -6.65 -17.19 -1.35
N LYS A 56 -5.41 -16.75 -1.63
CA LYS A 56 -4.34 -16.69 -0.62
C LYS A 56 -4.37 -15.44 0.25
N GLY A 57 -5.31 -14.52 -0.02
CA GLY A 57 -5.41 -13.24 0.67
C GLY A 57 -4.16 -12.34 0.51
N LEU A 58 -4.24 -11.19 1.17
CA LEU A 58 -3.20 -10.17 1.27
C LEU A 58 -3.00 -9.78 2.74
N ILE A 59 -1.90 -9.09 3.01
CA ILE A 59 -1.55 -8.58 4.34
C ILE A 59 -1.97 -7.11 4.41
N LEU A 60 -2.67 -6.73 5.49
CA LEU A 60 -2.92 -5.33 5.84
C LEU A 60 -1.80 -4.80 6.74
N ILE A 61 -1.28 -3.63 6.40
CA ILE A 61 -0.27 -2.91 7.18
C ILE A 61 -0.87 -1.59 7.61
N ALA A 62 -0.74 -1.24 8.88
CA ALA A 62 -1.27 -0.02 9.46
C ALA A 62 -0.23 0.67 10.36
N ALA A 63 -0.38 1.97 10.54
CA ALA A 63 0.47 2.75 11.44
C ALA A 63 0.08 2.53 12.92
N ASN A 64 -1.17 2.14 13.18
CA ASN A 64 -1.65 1.78 14.51
C ASN A 64 -2.82 0.79 14.42
N PHE A 65 -3.13 0.13 15.55
CA PHE A 65 -4.12 -0.93 15.63
C PHE A 65 -5.55 -0.48 15.34
N GLU A 66 -5.90 0.78 15.64
CA GLU A 66 -7.27 1.29 15.43
C GLU A 66 -7.70 1.24 13.96
N GLN A 67 -6.75 1.40 13.04
CA GLN A 67 -7.01 1.32 11.60
C GLN A 67 -7.40 -0.09 11.13
N LEU A 68 -7.06 -1.13 11.89
CA LEU A 68 -7.34 -2.52 11.54
C LEU A 68 -8.68 -3.02 12.07
N LYS A 69 -9.28 -2.34 13.06
CA LYS A 69 -10.56 -2.74 13.67
C LYS A 69 -11.73 -2.92 12.70
N PRO A 70 -11.84 -2.16 11.58
CA PRO A 70 -12.93 -2.35 10.64
C PRO A 70 -12.86 -3.63 9.78
N TYR A 71 -11.73 -4.35 9.78
CA TYR A 71 -11.47 -5.53 8.95
C TYR A 71 -11.52 -6.82 9.78
#